data_AF-A0A9R1MHT8-F1
#
_entry.id   AF-A0A9R1MHT8-F1
#
_cell.length_a   1.000
_cell.length_b   1.000
_cell.length_c   1.000
_cell.angle_alpha   90.00
_cell.angle_beta   90.00
_cell.angle_gamma   90.00
#
_symmetry.space_group_name_H-M   'P 1'
#
loop_
_entity.id
_entity.type
_entity.pdbx_description
1 polymer ?
#
loop_
_entity_poly.entity_id
_entity_poly.type
_entity_poly.pdbx_seq_one_letter_code
_entity_poly.pdbx_strand_id
1 'polypeptide(L)'
;MAAPTQTSPLRRWKRFFRAFDCVDTAIKPSDPDHSRDELRRARVDVVEQLCNAADDDDQAERLCGILDDHMAESLETLRLVPVTPRMLASTDLARSVCALRRHESERVRVLARGVVSGWRASMQDELAMVRDALRKLDNVSMPQTTEITVGQRQHVSADSDVAKTKAPVMKTAAVTIRKDASGSAGGDPAGLCSEEKMEAAKRKFRQGYREAEDAKRLRRTRLVQAPKMMQPVRRCTSSMAKKETFVVRTQIHMA
;
A
#
# COMPACT_ATOMS: atom_id res chain seq x y z
N MET A 1 3.32 39.07 -19.54
CA MET A 1 2.54 38.65 -18.35
C MET A 1 1.60 37.55 -18.80
N ALA A 2 1.97 36.27 -18.62
CA ALA A 2 1.05 35.17 -18.91
C ALA A 2 0.10 35.05 -17.71
N ALA A 3 -1.20 35.21 -17.94
CA ALA A 3 -2.21 34.96 -16.91
C ALA A 3 -2.09 33.50 -16.44
N PRO A 4 -2.18 33.22 -15.13
CA PRO A 4 -2.25 31.84 -14.67
C PRO A 4 -3.49 31.22 -15.31
N THR A 5 -3.31 30.11 -16.02
CA THR A 5 -4.41 29.29 -16.52
C THR A 5 -5.15 28.75 -15.29
N GLN A 6 -6.14 29.49 -14.83
CA GLN A 6 -7.03 29.06 -13.76
C GLN A 6 -7.67 27.76 -14.22
N THR A 7 -7.37 26.68 -13.49
CA THR A 7 -7.93 25.38 -13.82
C THR A 7 -9.41 25.47 -13.45
N SER A 8 -10.30 25.41 -14.45
CA SER A 8 -11.75 25.56 -14.23
C SER A 8 -12.20 24.75 -13.00
N PRO A 9 -13.01 25.30 -12.08
CA PRO A 9 -13.29 24.70 -10.77
C PRO A 9 -13.80 23.25 -10.85
N LEU A 10 -14.60 22.93 -11.88
CA LEU A 10 -15.03 21.56 -12.23
C LEU A 10 -13.89 20.56 -12.49
N ARG A 11 -12.79 20.99 -13.11
CA ARG A 11 -11.64 20.13 -13.43
C ARG A 11 -10.89 19.71 -12.17
N ARG A 12 -10.94 20.52 -11.11
CA ARG A 12 -10.35 20.23 -9.81
C ARG A 12 -10.89 18.90 -9.26
N TRP A 13 -12.22 18.77 -9.26
CA TRP A 13 -12.93 17.62 -8.71
C TRP A 13 -13.00 16.39 -9.64
N LYS A 14 -12.84 16.57 -10.95
CA LYS A 14 -12.95 15.48 -11.94
C LYS A 14 -12.14 14.22 -11.60
N ARG A 15 -10.93 14.40 -11.06
CA ARG A 15 -10.03 13.30 -10.68
C ARG A 15 -10.34 12.65 -9.32
N PHE A 16 -11.22 13.26 -8.53
CA PHE A 16 -11.54 12.85 -7.17
C PHE A 16 -12.96 12.33 -6.99
N PHE A 17 -13.86 12.48 -7.98
CA PHE A 17 -15.24 12.01 -7.87
C PHE A 17 -15.37 10.54 -7.45
N ARG A 18 -14.51 9.68 -7.98
CA ARG A 18 -14.46 8.25 -7.59
C ARG A 18 -14.23 8.04 -6.09
N ALA A 19 -13.56 8.98 -5.42
CA ALA A 19 -13.30 8.88 -4.00
C ALA A 19 -14.57 8.97 -3.17
N PHE A 20 -15.59 9.73 -3.62
CA PHE A 20 -16.88 9.78 -2.93
C PHE A 20 -17.50 8.39 -2.85
N ASP A 21 -17.63 7.67 -3.98
CA ASP A 21 -18.24 6.35 -4.00
C ASP A 21 -17.46 5.33 -3.16
N CYS A 22 -16.13 5.39 -3.19
CA CYS A 22 -15.28 4.51 -2.39
C CYS A 22 -15.48 4.76 -0.88
N VAL A 23 -15.48 6.02 -0.47
CA VAL A 23 -15.67 6.43 0.93
C VAL A 23 -17.10 6.13 1.38
N ASP A 24 -18.10 6.40 0.55
CA ASP A 24 -19.50 6.08 0.76
C ASP A 24 -19.75 4.59 0.98
N THR A 25 -19.09 3.74 0.18
CA THR A 25 -19.20 2.29 0.29
C THR A 25 -18.54 1.77 1.56
N ALA A 26 -17.42 2.38 1.96
CA ALA A 26 -16.70 2.01 3.17
C ALA A 26 -17.42 2.43 4.46
N ILE A 27 -18.09 3.60 4.43
CA ILE A 27 -18.85 4.12 5.57
C ILE A 27 -20.19 3.41 5.71
N LYS A 28 -20.72 2.80 4.64
CA LYS A 28 -22.05 2.17 4.66
C LYS A 28 -22.17 1.24 5.89
N PRO A 29 -23.02 1.59 6.87
CA PRO A 29 -23.27 0.72 7.99
C PRO A 29 -23.93 -0.56 7.48
N SER A 30 -23.84 -1.64 8.26
CA SER A 30 -24.71 -2.80 8.04
C SER A 30 -26.19 -2.49 8.28
N ASP A 31 -26.53 -1.29 8.76
CA ASP A 31 -27.87 -0.74 8.94
C ASP A 31 -28.20 0.37 7.90
N PRO A 32 -29.46 0.48 7.44
CA PRO A 32 -29.88 1.46 6.46
C PRO A 32 -30.13 2.83 7.11
N ASP A 33 -29.06 3.58 7.38
CA ASP A 33 -29.17 4.97 7.85
C ASP A 33 -29.53 5.94 6.73
N HIS A 34 -30.59 6.70 6.95
CA HIS A 34 -31.15 7.68 6.02
C HIS A 34 -30.25 8.91 5.84
N SER A 35 -29.40 9.23 6.83
CA SER A 35 -28.51 10.39 6.83
C SER A 35 -27.40 10.32 5.78
N ARG A 36 -26.88 9.12 5.47
CA ARG A 36 -25.83 8.97 4.45
C ARG A 36 -26.38 9.17 3.05
N ASP A 37 -27.60 8.73 2.80
CA ASP A 37 -28.27 8.91 1.51
C ASP A 37 -28.67 10.38 1.28
N GLU A 38 -29.04 11.11 2.33
CA GLU A 38 -29.22 12.56 2.27
C GLU A 38 -27.94 13.30 1.86
N LEU A 39 -26.80 12.96 2.47
CA LEU A 39 -25.50 13.55 2.09
C LEU A 39 -25.13 13.25 0.63
N ARG A 40 -25.45 12.04 0.14
CA ARG A 40 -25.24 11.68 -1.28
C ARG A 40 -26.13 12.52 -2.19
N ARG A 41 -27.42 12.71 -1.84
CA ARG A 41 -28.36 13.55 -2.59
C ARG A 41 -27.89 15.00 -2.64
N ALA A 42 -27.60 15.60 -1.48
CA ALA A 42 -27.09 16.97 -1.39
C ALA A 42 -25.83 17.18 -2.25
N ARG A 43 -24.90 16.21 -2.24
CA ARG A 43 -23.73 16.25 -3.11
C ARG A 43 -24.08 16.22 -4.60
N VAL A 44 -25.04 15.39 -5.01
CA VAL A 44 -25.50 15.35 -6.42
C VAL A 44 -26.07 16.70 -6.83
N ASP A 45 -26.88 17.32 -5.98
CA ASP A 45 -27.46 18.65 -6.24
C ASP A 45 -26.37 19.72 -6.39
N VAL A 46 -25.32 19.67 -5.56
CA VAL A 46 -24.17 20.58 -5.68
C VAL A 46 -23.39 20.35 -6.98
N VAL A 47 -23.20 19.09 -7.38
CA VAL A 47 -22.53 18.77 -8.66
C VAL A 47 -23.37 19.23 -9.85
N GLU A 48 -24.68 19.08 -9.80
CA GLU A 48 -25.60 19.58 -10.83
C GLU A 48 -25.53 21.11 -10.93
N GLN A 49 -25.62 21.81 -9.80
CA GLN A 49 -25.44 23.26 -9.75
C GLN A 49 -24.08 23.69 -10.32
N LEU A 50 -23.02 22.93 -10.03
CA LEU A 50 -21.68 23.22 -10.53
C LEU A 50 -21.58 23.04 -12.06
N CYS A 51 -22.32 22.08 -12.63
CA CYS A 51 -22.41 21.92 -14.08
C CYS A 51 -23.17 23.08 -14.75
N ASN A 52 -24.17 23.64 -14.06
CA ASN A 52 -24.98 24.76 -14.55
C ASN A 52 -24.30 26.13 -14.39
N ALA A 53 -23.32 26.26 -13.49
CA ALA A 53 -22.57 27.49 -13.23
C ALA A 53 -21.38 27.70 -14.19
N ALA A 54 -21.48 27.25 -15.45
CA ALA A 54 -20.33 27.21 -16.38
C ALA A 54 -19.69 28.58 -16.68
N ASP A 55 -20.47 29.66 -16.58
CA ASP A 55 -20.03 31.03 -16.88
C ASP A 55 -19.85 31.90 -15.62
N ASP A 56 -20.06 31.33 -14.42
CA ASP A 56 -19.95 32.02 -13.13
C ASP A 56 -18.85 31.36 -12.29
N ASP A 57 -17.61 31.81 -12.50
CA ASP A 57 -16.43 31.30 -11.80
C ASP A 57 -16.55 31.46 -10.28
N ASP A 58 -17.14 32.56 -9.80
CA ASP A 58 -17.31 32.80 -8.36
C ASP A 58 -18.32 31.81 -7.75
N GLN A 59 -19.42 31.53 -8.43
CA GLN A 59 -20.39 30.49 -8.02
C GLN A 59 -19.76 29.10 -8.09
N ALA A 60 -18.98 28.82 -9.13
CA ALA A 60 -18.31 27.53 -9.28
C ALA A 60 -17.27 27.28 -8.18
N GLU A 61 -16.52 28.30 -7.74
CA GLU A 61 -15.61 28.20 -6.60
C GLU A 61 -16.36 28.02 -5.27
N ARG A 62 -17.47 28.74 -5.04
CA ARG A 62 -18.34 28.52 -3.86
C ARG A 62 -18.84 27.08 -3.78
N LEU A 63 -19.34 26.54 -4.89
CA LEU A 63 -19.83 25.16 -4.97
C LEU A 63 -18.69 24.14 -4.79
N CYS A 64 -17.48 24.42 -5.30
CA CYS A 64 -16.31 23.58 -5.05
C CYS A 64 -15.91 23.54 -3.57
N GLY A 65 -16.05 24.67 -2.86
CA GLY A 65 -15.86 24.72 -1.39
C GLY A 65 -16.86 23.83 -0.65
N ILE A 66 -18.14 23.85 -1.04
CA ILE A 66 -19.17 22.97 -0.46
C ILE A 66 -18.82 21.48 -0.70
N LEU A 67 -18.33 21.12 -1.89
CA LEU A 67 -17.85 19.75 -2.16
C LEU A 67 -16.63 19.38 -1.32
N ASP A 68 -15.72 20.32 -1.06
CA ASP A 68 -14.57 20.11 -0.16
C ASP A 68 -15.04 19.77 1.25
N ASP A 69 -16.04 20.50 1.75
CA ASP A 69 -16.59 20.30 3.09
C ASP A 69 -17.30 18.95 3.21
N HIS A 70 -18.13 18.57 2.24
CA HIS A 70 -18.78 17.26 2.23
C HIS A 70 -17.78 16.09 2.17
N MET A 71 -16.67 16.24 1.42
CA MET A 71 -15.62 15.23 1.41
C MET A 71 -14.87 15.18 2.75
N ALA A 72 -14.57 16.33 3.34
CA ALA A 72 -13.91 16.41 4.63
C ALA A 72 -14.76 15.76 5.75
N GLU A 73 -16.05 16.06 5.81
CA GLU A 73 -16.99 15.40 6.73
C GLU A 73 -17.02 13.88 6.53
N SER A 74 -17.06 13.43 5.27
CA SER A 74 -17.00 12.00 4.95
C SER A 74 -15.69 11.36 5.43
N LEU A 75 -14.55 12.04 5.29
CA LEU A 75 -13.27 11.55 5.81
C LEU A 75 -13.22 11.53 7.34
N GLU A 76 -13.86 12.48 8.03
CA GLU A 76 -14.00 12.46 9.48
C GLU A 76 -14.83 11.26 9.94
N THR A 77 -15.96 11.00 9.29
CA THR A 77 -16.77 9.79 9.56
C THR A 77 -15.95 8.52 9.30
N LEU A 78 -15.20 8.47 8.21
CA LEU A 78 -14.37 7.32 7.86
C LEU A 78 -13.30 7.01 8.92
N ARG A 79 -12.82 8.00 9.68
CA ARG A 79 -11.87 7.76 10.79
C ARG A 79 -12.49 7.00 11.95
N LEU A 80 -13.81 7.09 12.12
CA LEU A 80 -14.54 6.40 13.19
C LEU A 80 -14.93 4.97 12.80
N VAL A 81 -14.97 4.68 11.50
CA VAL A 81 -15.32 3.36 10.98
C VAL A 81 -14.12 2.41 11.09
N PRO A 82 -14.27 1.20 11.66
CA PRO A 82 -13.21 0.20 11.67
C PRO A 82 -12.98 -0.33 10.25
N VAL A 83 -11.95 0.19 9.60
CA VAL A 83 -11.55 -0.26 8.25
C VAL A 83 -10.57 -1.42 8.37
N THR A 84 -11.02 -2.64 8.04
CA THR A 84 -10.16 -3.84 8.08
C THR A 84 -9.20 -3.90 6.89
N PRO A 85 -8.03 -4.55 7.00
CA PRO A 85 -7.09 -4.72 5.89
C PRO A 85 -7.71 -5.41 4.67
N ARG A 86 -8.64 -6.35 4.90
CA ARG A 86 -9.41 -7.03 3.84
C ARG A 86 -10.27 -6.04 3.05
N MET A 87 -10.89 -5.07 3.71
CA MET A 87 -11.65 -4.01 3.06
C MET A 87 -10.73 -3.13 2.20
N LEU A 88 -9.57 -2.73 2.71
CA LEU A 88 -8.59 -1.94 1.95
C LEU A 88 -8.00 -2.68 0.75
N ALA A 89 -7.89 -4.01 0.81
CA ALA A 89 -7.37 -4.83 -0.28
C ALA A 89 -8.41 -5.13 -1.38
N SER A 90 -9.69 -5.23 -1.00
CA SER A 90 -10.79 -5.55 -1.93
C SER A 90 -11.44 -4.32 -2.54
N THR A 91 -11.38 -3.19 -1.85
CA THR A 91 -11.94 -1.93 -2.33
C THR A 91 -10.85 -1.01 -2.84
N ASP A 92 -11.24 -0.12 -3.74
CA ASP A 92 -10.37 0.94 -4.22
C ASP A 92 -10.19 2.12 -3.24
N LEU A 93 -10.71 1.98 -2.02
CA LEU A 93 -10.69 2.99 -0.98
C LEU A 93 -9.28 3.50 -0.68
N ALA A 94 -8.31 2.60 -0.52
CA ALA A 94 -6.93 2.97 -0.22
C ALA A 94 -6.34 3.88 -1.30
N ARG A 95 -6.56 3.53 -2.58
CA ARG A 95 -6.09 4.29 -3.74
C ARG A 95 -6.77 5.65 -3.82
N SER A 96 -8.09 5.67 -3.66
CA SER A 96 -8.89 6.88 -3.73
C SER A 96 -8.55 7.87 -2.61
N VAL A 97 -8.45 7.43 -1.36
CA VAL A 97 -8.05 8.30 -0.24
C VAL A 97 -6.59 8.74 -0.35
N CYS A 98 -5.70 7.89 -0.90
CA CYS A 98 -4.33 8.32 -1.21
C CYS A 98 -4.28 9.46 -2.24
N ALA A 99 -5.16 9.45 -3.25
CA ALA A 99 -5.22 10.53 -4.24
C ALA A 99 -5.63 11.86 -3.59
N LEU A 100 -6.58 11.84 -2.64
CA LEU A 100 -7.04 13.03 -1.91
C LEU A 100 -5.92 13.74 -1.11
N ARG A 101 -4.78 13.10 -0.84
CA ARG A 101 -3.63 13.75 -0.19
C ARG A 101 -3.01 14.88 -1.04
N ARG A 102 -3.35 14.93 -2.34
CA ARG A 102 -2.92 15.95 -3.30
C ARG A 102 -4.05 16.92 -3.68
N HIS A 103 -5.17 16.88 -2.96
CA HIS A 103 -6.27 17.82 -3.16
C HIS A 103 -5.81 19.27 -2.95
N GLU A 104 -6.53 20.22 -3.52
CA GLU A 104 -6.22 21.65 -3.38
C GLU A 104 -6.73 22.17 -2.03
N SER A 105 -7.87 21.67 -1.55
CA SER A 105 -8.37 21.92 -0.18
C SER A 105 -7.43 21.33 0.86
N GLU A 106 -6.92 22.21 1.74
CA GLU A 106 -6.04 21.83 2.83
C GLU A 106 -6.74 20.90 3.83
N ARG A 107 -8.01 21.18 4.15
CA ARG A 107 -8.79 20.36 5.08
C ARG A 107 -8.92 18.92 4.57
N VAL A 108 -9.28 18.73 3.29
CA VAL A 108 -9.34 17.41 2.64
C VAL A 108 -7.98 16.73 2.65
N ARG A 109 -6.89 17.45 2.33
CA ARG A 109 -5.53 16.89 2.32
C ARG A 109 -5.10 16.40 3.70
N VAL A 110 -5.30 17.19 4.75
CA VAL A 110 -4.88 16.87 6.12
C VAL A 110 -5.63 15.65 6.63
N LEU A 111 -6.96 15.63 6.44
CA LEU A 111 -7.79 14.48 6.83
C LEU A 111 -7.38 13.22 6.08
N ALA A 112 -7.17 13.28 4.76
CA ALA A 112 -6.74 12.13 3.97
C ALA A 112 -5.38 11.59 4.43
N ARG A 113 -4.43 12.47 4.81
CA ARG A 113 -3.14 12.05 5.40
C ARG A 113 -3.35 11.38 6.75
N GLY A 114 -4.19 11.95 7.60
CA GLY A 114 -4.53 11.38 8.92
C GLY A 114 -5.14 9.98 8.80
N VAL A 115 -6.10 9.79 7.91
CA VAL A 115 -6.74 8.49 7.63
C VAL A 115 -5.70 7.46 7.18
N VAL A 116 -4.86 7.79 6.19
CA VAL A 116 -3.84 6.85 5.67
C VAL A 116 -2.78 6.51 6.71
N SER A 117 -2.39 7.48 7.54
CA SER A 117 -1.47 7.23 8.66
C SER A 117 -2.10 6.33 9.72
N GLY A 118 -3.39 6.55 10.04
CA GLY A 118 -4.14 5.69 10.98
C GLY A 118 -4.24 4.25 10.50
N TRP A 119 -4.56 4.03 9.22
CA TRP A 119 -4.58 2.68 8.64
C TRP A 119 -3.20 2.03 8.65
N ARG A 120 -2.13 2.78 8.34
CA ARG A 120 -0.76 2.25 8.41
C ARG A 120 -0.37 1.85 9.83
N ALA A 121 -0.71 2.66 10.82
CA ALA A 121 -0.44 2.36 12.23
C ALA A 121 -1.20 1.09 12.66
N SER A 122 -2.49 1.02 12.36
CA SER A 122 -3.31 -0.17 12.64
C SER A 122 -2.73 -1.45 12.00
N MET A 123 -2.30 -1.39 10.74
CA MET A 123 -1.65 -2.55 10.09
C MET A 123 -0.30 -2.89 10.73
N GLN A 124 0.47 -1.90 11.17
CA GLN A 124 1.75 -2.12 11.86
C GLN A 124 1.53 -2.77 13.23
N ASP A 125 0.50 -2.34 13.96
CA ASP A 125 0.11 -2.92 15.24
C ASP A 125 -0.34 -4.37 15.07
N GLU A 126 -1.17 -4.67 14.06
CA GLU A 126 -1.56 -6.04 13.73
C GLU A 126 -0.34 -6.93 13.39
N LEU A 127 0.59 -6.42 12.56
CA LEU A 127 1.81 -7.16 12.23
C LEU A 127 2.73 -7.38 13.44
N ALA A 128 2.80 -6.41 14.36
CA ALA A 128 3.55 -6.54 15.60
C ALA A 128 2.94 -7.59 16.52
N MET A 129 1.60 -7.61 16.65
CA MET A 129 0.88 -8.63 17.40
C MET A 129 1.10 -10.04 16.83
N VAL A 130 1.01 -10.22 15.51
CA VAL A 130 1.27 -11.51 14.85
C VAL A 130 2.71 -11.98 15.08
N ARG A 131 3.69 -11.06 15.00
CA ARG A 131 5.10 -11.38 15.25
C ARG A 131 5.33 -11.78 16.71
N ASP A 132 4.69 -11.10 17.66
CA ASP A 132 4.79 -11.45 19.08
C ASP A 132 4.17 -12.82 19.37
N ALA A 133 3.00 -13.12 18.78
CA ALA A 133 2.38 -14.44 18.88
C ALA A 133 3.26 -15.55 18.30
N LEU A 134 3.91 -15.31 17.15
CA LEU A 134 4.85 -16.28 16.56
C LEU A 134 6.05 -16.53 17.49
N ARG A 135 6.64 -15.47 18.05
CA ARG A 135 7.75 -15.61 19.03
C ARG A 135 7.33 -16.39 20.27
N LYS A 136 6.10 -16.17 20.76
CA LYS A 136 5.55 -16.94 21.88
C LYS A 136 5.44 -18.43 21.55
N LEU A 137 5.09 -18.80 20.31
CA LEU A 137 5.12 -20.20 19.87
C LEU A 137 6.53 -20.78 19.83
N ASP A 138 7.51 -20.03 19.31
CA ASP A 138 8.91 -20.49 19.25
C ASP A 138 9.49 -20.75 20.64
N ASN A 139 9.11 -19.93 21.63
CA ASN A 139 9.54 -20.09 23.03
C ASN A 139 8.91 -21.32 23.72
N VAL A 140 7.84 -21.90 23.19
CA VAL A 140 7.22 -23.14 23.70
C VAL A 140 7.93 -24.39 23.14
N SER A 141 8.79 -24.25 22.13
CA SER A 141 9.49 -25.37 21.45
C SER A 141 10.85 -25.75 22.05
N MET A 142 11.11 -25.48 23.34
CA MET A 142 12.26 -26.05 24.05
C MET A 142 11.80 -27.14 25.03
N PRO A 143 12.09 -28.43 24.77
CA PRO A 143 11.92 -29.45 25.79
C PRO A 143 12.94 -29.16 26.89
N GLN A 144 12.48 -28.71 28.05
CA GLN A 144 13.26 -28.89 29.26
C GLN A 144 13.29 -30.39 29.55
N THR A 145 14.30 -31.07 29.01
CA THR A 145 14.73 -32.37 29.49
C THR A 145 15.48 -32.12 30.80
N THR A 146 14.75 -31.79 31.86
CA THR A 146 15.28 -31.93 33.22
C THR A 146 14.97 -33.33 33.68
N GLU A 147 16.05 -34.09 33.79
CA GLU A 147 16.11 -35.49 34.20
C GLU A 147 15.22 -35.79 35.40
N ILE A 148 14.37 -36.79 35.24
CA ILE A 148 13.68 -37.48 36.31
C ILE A 148 14.76 -38.19 37.13
N THR A 149 15.22 -37.55 38.20
CA THR A 149 15.94 -38.24 39.26
C THR A 149 14.94 -39.10 40.03
N VAL A 150 15.13 -40.41 39.88
CA VAL A 150 14.48 -41.48 40.63
C VAL A 150 14.65 -41.22 42.13
N GLY A 151 13.52 -41.13 42.85
CA GLY A 151 13.55 -41.06 44.31
C GLY A 151 12.17 -40.93 44.94
N GLN A 152 11.68 -42.06 45.44
CA GLN A 152 10.76 -42.17 46.58
C GLN A 152 9.25 -42.27 46.30
N ARG A 153 8.82 -43.54 46.21
CA ARG A 153 7.48 -44.02 46.55
C ARG A 153 6.96 -43.38 47.83
N GLN A 154 5.68 -43.00 47.84
CA GLN A 154 4.73 -43.53 48.83
C GLN A 154 3.31 -43.55 48.22
N HIS A 155 2.73 -44.75 48.26
CA HIS A 155 1.31 -45.09 48.11
C HIS A 155 0.43 -44.21 49.00
N VAL A 156 -0.78 -43.83 48.55
CA VAL A 156 -2.06 -44.37 49.06
C VAL A 156 -3.14 -44.25 47.97
N SER A 157 -3.89 -45.35 47.84
CA SER A 157 -5.01 -45.65 46.96
C SER A 157 -6.31 -44.95 47.36
N ALA A 158 -7.13 -44.53 46.39
CA ALA A 158 -8.60 -44.63 46.43
C ALA A 158 -9.23 -44.38 45.05
N ASP A 159 -9.46 -45.49 44.35
CA ASP A 159 -10.59 -45.85 43.49
C ASP A 159 -11.68 -44.81 43.16
N SER A 160 -11.94 -44.57 41.87
CA SER A 160 -13.19 -44.95 41.20
C SER A 160 -13.25 -44.46 39.75
N ASP A 161 -13.33 -45.44 38.85
CA ASP A 161 -13.74 -45.35 37.46
C ASP A 161 -15.17 -44.78 37.32
N VAL A 162 -15.40 -43.85 36.39
CA VAL A 162 -16.42 -44.08 35.34
C VAL A 162 -16.19 -43.21 34.10
N ALA A 163 -16.41 -43.88 32.99
CA ALA A 163 -16.12 -43.56 31.61
C ALA A 163 -16.87 -42.39 30.95
N LYS A 164 -16.39 -42.10 29.74
CA LYS A 164 -17.13 -41.68 28.52
C LYS A 164 -17.50 -40.18 28.47
N THR A 165 -17.21 -39.39 27.44
CA THR A 165 -16.67 -39.62 26.09
C THR A 165 -16.52 -38.26 25.37
N LYS A 166 -15.46 -38.17 24.53
CA LYS A 166 -15.43 -37.57 23.17
C LYS A 166 -15.65 -36.06 23.01
N ALA A 167 -14.53 -35.36 22.73
CA ALA A 167 -14.51 -34.26 21.77
C ALA A 167 -13.75 -34.71 20.50
N PRO A 168 -14.25 -34.40 19.29
CA PRO A 168 -13.76 -34.98 18.05
C PRO A 168 -12.59 -34.19 17.42
N VAL A 169 -11.67 -34.98 16.86
CA VAL A 169 -10.65 -34.60 15.87
C VAL A 169 -11.30 -33.91 14.67
N MET A 170 -10.95 -32.64 14.42
CA MET A 170 -11.18 -32.01 13.11
C MET A 170 -9.94 -32.18 12.24
N LYS A 171 -10.15 -32.95 11.17
CA LYS A 171 -9.22 -33.19 10.07
C LYS A 171 -9.06 -31.92 9.24
N THR A 172 -7.82 -31.55 8.97
CA THR A 172 -7.45 -30.62 7.90
C THR A 172 -7.26 -31.41 6.61
N ALA A 173 -8.13 -31.21 5.62
CA ALA A 173 -7.79 -31.40 4.21
C ALA A 173 -8.84 -30.82 3.25
N ALA A 174 -8.33 -30.08 2.26
CA ALA A 174 -8.81 -29.94 0.89
C ALA A 174 -10.08 -29.12 0.62
N VAL A 175 -9.90 -27.82 0.36
CA VAL A 175 -10.73 -27.06 -0.58
C VAL A 175 -10.14 -27.23 -1.98
N THR A 176 -10.84 -28.00 -2.81
CA THR A 176 -10.62 -28.13 -4.25
C THR A 176 -11.20 -26.92 -4.97
N ILE A 177 -10.36 -26.18 -5.70
CA ILE A 177 -10.80 -25.28 -6.77
C ILE A 177 -11.13 -26.14 -7.98
N ARG A 178 -12.39 -26.09 -8.43
CA ARG A 178 -12.83 -26.63 -9.71
C ARG A 178 -12.39 -25.67 -10.81
N LYS A 179 -11.73 -26.20 -11.85
CA LYS A 179 -11.57 -25.54 -13.14
C LYS A 179 -12.02 -26.52 -14.21
N ASP A 180 -13.10 -26.16 -14.88
CA ASP A 180 -13.65 -26.84 -16.04
C ASP A 180 -12.69 -26.79 -17.23
N ALA A 181 -12.50 -27.93 -17.91
CA ALA A 181 -12.38 -28.05 -19.36
C ALA A 181 -12.41 -29.53 -19.77
N SER A 182 -13.46 -29.89 -20.49
CA SER A 182 -13.68 -31.14 -21.22
C SER A 182 -12.74 -31.26 -22.43
N GLY A 183 -12.29 -32.48 -22.78
CA GLY A 183 -11.71 -32.72 -24.11
C GLY A 183 -10.78 -33.93 -24.33
N SER A 184 -11.31 -35.15 -24.21
CA SER A 184 -11.04 -36.32 -25.07
C SER A 184 -9.76 -37.20 -24.95
N ALA A 185 -10.06 -38.50 -24.82
CA ALA A 185 -9.43 -39.69 -25.41
C ALA A 185 -8.14 -40.30 -24.80
N GLY A 186 -8.37 -41.38 -24.03
CA GLY A 186 -7.94 -42.72 -24.46
C GLY A 186 -6.69 -43.32 -23.81
N GLY A 187 -6.91 -44.29 -22.90
CA GLY A 187 -5.98 -45.39 -22.63
C GLY A 187 -5.44 -45.48 -21.19
N ASP A 188 -6.09 -46.31 -20.36
CA ASP A 188 -5.45 -46.98 -19.21
C ASP A 188 -4.70 -48.25 -19.69
N PRO A 189 -3.75 -48.87 -18.93
CA PRO A 189 -3.32 -48.58 -17.56
C PRO A 189 -1.77 -48.51 -17.36
N ALA A 190 -1.35 -47.98 -16.21
CA ALA A 190 -0.14 -48.37 -15.46
C ALA A 190 1.18 -48.59 -16.24
N GLY A 191 1.78 -47.51 -16.77
CA GLY A 191 3.20 -47.48 -17.11
C GLY A 191 3.97 -46.76 -16.02
N LEU A 192 4.74 -47.50 -15.21
CA LEU A 192 5.64 -46.97 -14.18
C LEU A 192 6.35 -45.71 -14.72
N CYS A 193 6.15 -44.57 -14.06
CA CYS A 193 6.92 -43.36 -14.32
C CYS A 193 8.38 -43.72 -14.10
N SER A 194 9.11 -43.98 -15.20
CA SER A 194 10.48 -44.44 -15.11
C SER A 194 11.28 -43.43 -14.30
N GLU A 195 12.02 -43.92 -13.29
CA GLU A 195 12.98 -43.16 -12.47
C GLU A 195 13.80 -42.18 -13.34
N GLU A 196 14.12 -42.60 -14.56
CA GLU A 196 14.81 -41.83 -15.57
C GLU A 196 14.10 -40.53 -16.01
N LYS A 197 12.77 -40.53 -16.15
CA LYS A 197 12.00 -39.31 -16.48
C LYS A 197 12.00 -38.34 -15.30
N MET A 198 11.93 -38.87 -14.07
CA MET A 198 11.99 -38.07 -12.85
C MET A 198 13.40 -37.48 -12.64
N GLU A 199 14.44 -38.25 -12.90
CA GLU A 199 15.83 -37.81 -12.86
C GLU A 199 16.15 -36.81 -13.99
N ALA A 200 15.57 -36.98 -15.18
CA ALA A 200 15.68 -36.00 -16.26
C ALA A 200 15.05 -34.65 -15.85
N ALA A 201 13.91 -34.67 -15.16
CA ALA A 201 13.28 -33.46 -14.63
C ALA A 201 14.16 -32.80 -13.55
N LYS A 202 14.69 -33.58 -12.58
CA LYS A 202 15.62 -33.08 -11.55
C LYS A 202 16.87 -32.45 -12.16
N ARG A 203 17.46 -33.05 -13.21
CA ARG A 203 18.61 -32.47 -13.93
C ARG A 203 18.25 -31.14 -14.59
N LYS A 204 17.09 -31.03 -15.24
CA LYS A 204 16.63 -29.79 -15.88
C LYS A 204 16.42 -28.65 -14.89
N PHE A 205 15.87 -28.93 -13.70
CA PHE A 205 15.75 -27.91 -12.66
C PHE A 205 17.12 -27.44 -12.16
N ARG A 206 18.05 -28.36 -11.89
CA ARG A 206 19.43 -28.01 -11.47
C ARG A 206 20.20 -27.26 -12.55
N GLN A 207 19.96 -27.60 -13.82
CA GLN A 207 20.50 -26.91 -14.98
C GLN A 207 20.00 -25.45 -15.02
N GLY A 208 18.69 -25.23 -14.87
CA GLY A 208 18.10 -23.90 -14.88
C GLY A 208 18.62 -22.98 -13.76
N TYR A 209 18.89 -23.52 -12.56
CA TYR A 209 19.51 -22.74 -11.49
C TYR A 209 20.95 -22.32 -11.82
N ARG A 210 21.74 -23.20 -12.45
CA ARG A 210 23.10 -22.86 -12.90
C ARG A 210 23.08 -21.81 -14.01
N GLU A 211 22.20 -21.95 -14.98
CA GLU A 211 22.06 -20.99 -16.09
C GLU A 211 21.62 -19.60 -15.60
N ALA A 212 20.72 -19.54 -14.59
CA ALA A 212 20.31 -18.29 -13.96
C ALA A 212 21.47 -17.60 -13.20
N GLU A 213 22.30 -18.38 -12.49
CA GLU A 213 23.49 -17.86 -11.80
C GLU A 213 24.58 -17.42 -12.78
N ASP A 214 24.82 -18.16 -13.87
CA ASP A 214 25.78 -17.74 -14.90
C ASP A 214 25.30 -16.51 -15.67
N ALA A 215 24.00 -16.38 -15.96
CA ALA A 215 23.42 -15.17 -16.52
C ALA A 215 23.61 -13.95 -15.59
N LYS A 216 23.53 -14.16 -14.27
CA LYS A 216 23.80 -13.14 -13.26
C LYS A 216 25.29 -12.76 -13.19
N ARG A 217 26.19 -13.73 -13.31
CA ARG A 217 27.65 -13.49 -13.41
C ARG A 217 28.01 -12.69 -14.66
N LEU A 218 27.49 -13.06 -15.83
CA LEU A 218 27.74 -12.35 -17.09
C LEU A 218 27.24 -10.90 -17.07
N ARG A 219 26.10 -10.63 -16.42
CA ARG A 219 25.59 -9.27 -16.23
C ARG A 219 26.45 -8.44 -15.27
N ARG A 220 27.09 -9.07 -14.28
CA ARG A 220 28.00 -8.40 -13.34
C ARG A 220 29.36 -8.08 -13.97
N THR A 221 29.85 -8.91 -14.89
CA THR A 221 31.14 -8.67 -15.59
C THR A 221 31.07 -7.50 -16.59
N ARG A 222 29.90 -7.21 -17.17
CA ARG A 222 29.73 -6.02 -18.05
C ARG A 222 29.78 -4.68 -17.32
N LEU A 223 29.65 -4.66 -15.99
CA LEU A 223 29.65 -3.41 -15.22
C LEU A 223 31.06 -2.89 -14.84
N VAL A 224 32.13 -3.67 -15.10
CA VAL A 224 33.52 -3.30 -14.71
C VAL A 224 34.32 -2.66 -15.85
N GLN A 225 33.81 -2.62 -17.08
CA GLN A 225 34.45 -1.84 -18.13
C GLN A 225 33.95 -0.39 -18.10
N ALA A 226 34.58 0.43 -17.26
CA ALA A 226 34.32 1.86 -17.18
C ALA A 226 34.53 2.53 -18.55
N PRO A 227 33.53 3.22 -19.11
CA PRO A 227 33.75 4.10 -20.26
C PRO A 227 34.74 5.21 -19.88
N LYS A 228 35.76 5.40 -20.72
CA LYS A 228 36.77 6.46 -20.60
C LYS A 228 36.13 7.80 -20.25
N MET A 229 36.59 8.38 -19.15
CA MET A 229 36.27 9.74 -18.71
C MET A 229 36.59 10.72 -19.84
N MET A 230 35.56 11.44 -20.30
CA MET A 230 35.71 12.60 -21.17
C MET A 230 36.28 13.77 -20.36
N GLN A 231 37.20 14.50 -20.99
CA GLN A 231 38.18 15.39 -20.37
C GLN A 231 37.59 16.70 -19.80
N PRO A 232 38.35 17.42 -18.92
CA PRO A 232 37.94 18.72 -18.39
C PRO A 232 37.83 19.77 -19.50
N VAL A 233 36.70 20.49 -19.49
CA VAL A 233 36.43 21.63 -20.36
C VAL A 233 37.52 22.69 -20.19
N ARG A 234 38.02 23.16 -21.33
CA ARG A 234 39.10 24.14 -21.44
C ARG A 234 38.76 25.43 -20.71
N ARG A 235 39.73 25.86 -19.92
CA ARG A 235 39.81 27.14 -19.21
C ARG A 235 39.81 28.28 -20.24
N CYS A 236 38.75 29.10 -20.27
CA CYS A 236 38.77 30.36 -21.00
C CYS A 236 39.72 31.34 -20.28
N THR A 237 40.83 31.64 -20.94
CA THR A 237 41.73 32.74 -20.62
C THR A 237 41.14 34.02 -21.21
N SER A 238 40.51 34.87 -20.40
CA SER A 238 40.35 36.29 -20.73
C SER A 238 41.39 37.09 -19.96
N SER A 239 42.38 37.57 -20.70
CA SER A 239 43.49 38.39 -20.24
C SER A 239 43.04 39.77 -19.78
N MET A 240 43.80 40.29 -18.82
CA MET A 240 43.74 41.61 -18.22
C MET A 240 43.67 42.78 -19.23
N ALA A 241 42.88 43.80 -18.91
CA ALA A 241 43.25 45.18 -19.18
C ALA A 241 43.01 45.99 -17.90
N LYS A 242 44.10 46.28 -17.21
CA LYS A 242 44.17 47.24 -16.10
C LYS A 242 43.93 48.64 -16.67
N LYS A 243 43.12 49.46 -16.01
CA LYS A 243 43.34 50.90 -16.00
C LYS A 243 43.39 51.37 -14.56
N GLU A 244 44.54 51.94 -14.25
CA GLU A 244 44.96 52.47 -12.96
C GLU A 244 44.03 53.57 -12.47
N THR A 245 43.89 53.55 -11.15
CA THR A 245 43.79 54.69 -10.24
C THR A 245 44.33 56.02 -10.76
N PHE A 246 43.54 57.07 -10.63
CA PHE A 246 44.06 58.35 -10.17
C PHE A 246 43.17 58.93 -9.08
N VAL A 247 43.83 59.25 -7.97
CA VAL A 247 43.33 59.91 -6.76
C VAL A 247 43.26 61.42 -7.03
N VAL A 248 42.65 62.17 -6.09
CA VAL A 248 42.74 63.64 -5.88
C VAL A 248 41.63 64.40 -6.66
N ARG A 249 40.80 65.30 -6.11
CA ARG A 249 40.92 66.27 -5.02
C ARG A 249 39.53 66.77 -4.60
N THR A 250 39.39 67.09 -3.33
CA THR A 250 38.32 67.91 -2.71
C THR A 250 38.32 69.37 -3.18
N GLN A 251 37.12 69.98 -3.25
CA GLN A 251 36.74 71.41 -3.01
C GLN A 251 35.24 71.54 -3.37
N ILE A 252 34.27 71.82 -2.47
CA ILE A 252 33.96 73.05 -1.71
C ILE A 252 34.03 74.34 -2.54
N HIS A 253 32.91 74.81 -3.12
CA HIS A 253 32.35 76.14 -2.83
C HIS A 253 30.97 76.40 -3.48
N MET A 254 30.23 77.25 -2.76
CA MET A 254 28.90 77.81 -3.00
C MET A 254 28.82 78.70 -4.24
N ALA A 255 27.61 78.77 -4.83
CA ALA A 255 27.01 79.98 -5.39
C ALA A 255 25.49 79.86 -5.32
#